data_AF-A0A4V5NX76-F1
#
_entry.id   AF-A0A4V5NX76-F1
#
_cell.length_a   1.000
_cell.length_b   1.000
_cell.length_c   1.000
_cell.angle_alpha   90.00
_cell.angle_beta   90.00
_cell.angle_gamma   90.00
#
_symmetry.space_group_name_H-M   'P 1'
#
loop_
_entity.id
_entity.type
_entity.pdbx_description
1 polymer ?
#
loop_
_entity_poly.entity_id
_entity_poly.type
_entity_poly.pdbx_seq_one_letter_code
_entity_poly.pdbx_strand_id
1 'polypeptide(L)'
;MDWLLVTSIEHLKELCDINGRAEFYILIAGGLCRSGKQIHFDNKSKRFEVYNEIDETLQSGLSEKQLHFKTLIPEAIEKSALFFYGVQLWGI
;
A
#
# COMPACT_ATOMS: atom_id res chain seq x y z
N MET A 1 -10.96 -6.61 14.69
CA MET A 1 -9.73 -6.57 13.87
C MET A 1 -9.44 -5.09 13.70
N ASP A 2 -8.44 -4.59 14.41
CA ASP A 2 -8.17 -3.16 14.44
C ASP A 2 -7.36 -2.79 13.19
N TRP A 3 -7.93 -1.94 12.34
CA TRP A 3 -7.27 -1.43 11.15
C TRP A 3 -6.37 -0.27 11.54
N LEU A 4 -5.16 -0.21 11.01
CA LEU A 4 -4.21 0.86 11.32
C LEU A 4 -4.23 1.90 10.21
N LEU A 5 -4.57 3.15 10.56
CA LEU A 5 -4.52 4.27 9.63
C LEU A 5 -3.06 4.59 9.24
N VAL A 6 -2.79 4.66 7.94
CA VAL A 6 -1.49 5.09 7.41
C VAL A 6 -1.45 6.60 7.33
N THR A 7 -0.45 7.22 7.94
CA THR A 7 -0.39 8.68 8.17
C THR A 7 0.67 9.38 7.34
N SER A 8 1.62 8.65 6.77
CA SER A 8 2.69 9.19 5.93
C SER A 8 3.30 8.10 5.04
N ILE A 9 4.10 8.52 4.07
CA ILE A 9 4.88 7.59 3.24
C ILE A 9 5.94 6.86 4.06
N GLU A 10 6.53 7.49 5.08
CA GLU A 10 7.48 6.80 5.98
C GLU A 10 6.78 5.74 6.82
N HIS A 11 5.61 6.05 7.37
CA HIS A 11 4.79 5.06 8.08
C HIS A 11 4.39 3.90 7.15
N LEU A 12 4.05 4.18 5.88
CA LEU A 12 3.81 3.13 4.88
C LEU A 12 5.03 2.23 4.68
N LYS A 13 6.24 2.80 4.58
CA LYS A 13 7.49 2.04 4.43
C LYS A 13 7.77 1.16 5.64
N GLU A 14 7.56 1.66 6.85
CA GLU A 14 7.69 0.89 8.10
C GLU A 14 6.76 -0.33 8.11
N LEU A 15 5.50 -0.15 7.72
CA LEU A 15 4.53 -1.24 7.63
C LEU A 15 4.86 -2.27 6.54
N CYS A 16 5.62 -1.86 5.52
CA CYS A 16 6.10 -2.74 4.45
C CYS A 16 7.44 -3.43 4.80
N ASP A 17 8.08 -3.12 5.93
CA ASP A 17 9.34 -3.73 6.37
C ASP A 17 9.11 -5.14 6.95
N ILE A 18 8.63 -6.03 6.09
CA ILE A 18 8.26 -7.41 6.42
C ILE A 18 8.77 -8.36 5.35
N ASN A 19 8.91 -9.65 5.70
CA ASN A 19 9.24 -10.71 4.75
C ASN A 19 8.01 -11.12 3.92
N GLY A 20 7.50 -10.22 3.09
CA GLY A 20 6.23 -10.39 2.41
C GLY A 20 5.75 -9.16 1.66
N ARG A 21 4.45 -9.14 1.42
CA ARG A 21 3.67 -7.95 1.04
C ARG A 21 2.72 -7.60 2.17
N ALA A 22 2.70 -6.33 2.55
CA ALA A 22 1.75 -5.82 3.51
C ALA A 22 0.42 -5.56 2.80
N GLU A 23 -0.68 -5.90 3.46
CA GLU A 23 -2.02 -5.79 2.90
C GLU A 23 -2.68 -4.50 3.40
N PHE A 24 -3.18 -3.73 2.44
CA PHE A 24 -3.81 -2.44 2.67
C PHE A 24 -5.13 -2.33 1.91
N TYR A 25 -6.02 -1.47 2.39
CA TYR A 25 -7.14 -1.02 1.59
C TYR A 25 -7.26 0.49 1.59
N ILE A 26 -7.75 1.03 0.47
CA ILE A 26 -8.15 2.43 0.36
C ILE A 26 -9.67 2.49 0.45
N LEU A 27 -10.20 3.31 1.37
CA LEU A 27 -11.63 3.65 1.39
C LEU A 27 -11.96 4.54 0.20
N ILE A 28 -12.99 4.16 -0.56
CA ILE A 28 -13.49 4.89 -1.71
C ILE A 28 -15.00 5.13 -1.57
N ALA A 29 -15.55 6.04 -2.37
CA ALA A 29 -16.98 6.38 -2.35
C ALA A 29 -17.52 6.73 -0.94
N GLY A 30 -16.77 7.55 -0.18
CA GLY A 30 -17.18 7.96 1.18
C GLY A 30 -17.15 6.83 2.22
N GLY A 31 -16.42 5.74 1.96
CA GLY A 31 -16.32 4.59 2.85
C GLY A 31 -17.29 3.45 2.55
N LEU A 32 -18.10 3.57 1.49
CA LEU A 32 -19.03 2.51 1.07
C LEU A 32 -18.33 1.32 0.40
N CYS A 33 -17.16 1.56 -0.18
CA CYS A 33 -16.38 0.55 -0.88
C CYS A 33 -14.90 0.62 -0.46
N ARG A 34 -14.18 -0.48 -0.68
CA ARG A 34 -12.74 -0.59 -0.43
C ARG A 34 -11.99 -1.06 -1.67
N SER A 35 -10.79 -0.55 -1.88
CA SER A 35 -9.86 -1.02 -2.91
C SER A 35 -8.67 -1.69 -2.25
N GLY A 36 -8.58 -3.02 -2.36
CA GLY A 36 -7.47 -3.81 -1.85
C GLY A 36 -6.16 -3.54 -2.58
N LYS A 37 -5.07 -3.59 -1.83
CA LYS A 37 -3.69 -3.39 -2.27
C LYS A 37 -2.79 -4.33 -1.50
N GLN A 38 -1.81 -4.90 -2.20
CA GLN A 38 -0.64 -5.48 -1.53
C GLN A 38 0.57 -4.63 -1.89
N ILE A 39 1.33 -4.19 -0.89
CA ILE A 39 2.45 -3.28 -1.08
C ILE A 39 3.70 -3.90 -0.48
N HIS A 40 4.79 -3.84 -1.24
CA HIS A 40 6.13 -4.16 -0.78
C HIS A 40 7.05 -2.96 -1.02
N PHE A 41 7.96 -2.71 -0.09
CA PHE A 41 9.00 -1.70 -0.24
C PHE A 41 10.37 -2.37 -0.13
N ASP A 42 11.13 -2.36 -1.21
CA ASP A 42 12.51 -2.85 -1.21
C ASP A 42 13.43 -1.77 -0.63
N ASN A 43 13.89 -2.01 0.59
CA ASN A 43 14.78 -1.13 1.31
C ASN A 43 16.14 -0.91 0.62
N LYS A 44 16.60 -1.86 -0.23
CA LYS A 44 17.88 -1.76 -0.95
C LYS A 44 17.77 -0.84 -2.16
N SER A 45 16.78 -1.08 -3.03
CA SER A 45 16.60 -0.28 -4.24
C SER A 45 15.77 0.99 -4.03
N LYS A 46 15.14 1.15 -2.86
CA LYS A 46 14.20 2.24 -2.52
C LYS A 46 13.04 2.32 -3.51
N ARG A 47 12.45 1.15 -3.81
CA ARG A 47 11.39 0.96 -4.80
C ARG A 47 10.18 0.29 -4.17
N PHE A 48 9.00 0.68 -4.62
CA PHE A 48 7.75 0.03 -4.27
C PHE A 48 7.33 -0.97 -5.35
N GLU A 49 6.70 -2.05 -4.89
CA GLU A 49 5.79 -2.86 -5.68
C GLU A 49 4.38 -2.69 -5.14
N VAL A 50 3.42 -2.45 -6.03
CA VAL A 50 2.00 -2.31 -5.67
C VAL A 50 1.19 -3.27 -6.52
N TYR A 51 0.52 -4.21 -5.88
CA TYR A 51 -0.46 -5.08 -6.50
C TYR A 51 -1.87 -4.54 -6.22
N ASN A 52 -2.66 -4.37 -7.26
CA ASN A 52 -4.05 -3.92 -7.19
C ASN A 52 -4.96 -5.14 -7.27
N GLU A 53 -5.75 -5.39 -6.23
CA GLU A 53 -6.62 -6.58 -6.19
C GLU A 53 -7.86 -6.45 -7.09
N ILE A 54 -8.33 -5.24 -7.36
CA ILE A 54 -9.56 -5.01 -8.15
C ILE A 54 -9.38 -5.46 -9.60
N ASP A 55 -8.22 -5.17 -10.19
CA ASP A 55 -7.92 -5.42 -11.60
C ASP A 55 -6.73 -6.37 -11.81
N GLU A 56 -6.24 -6.96 -10.72
CA GLU A 56 -5.13 -7.91 -10.67
C GLU A 56 -3.82 -7.38 -11.30
N THR A 57 -3.62 -6.06 -11.32
CA THR A 57 -2.42 -5.44 -11.91
C THR A 57 -1.27 -5.30 -10.92
N LEU A 58 -0.04 -5.56 -11.39
CA LEU A 58 1.18 -5.31 -10.64
C LEU A 58 1.93 -4.10 -11.21
N GLN A 59 2.22 -3.13 -10.35
CA GLN A 59 3.07 -1.98 -10.64
C GLN A 59 4.39 -2.12 -9.87
N SER A 60 5.43 -2.56 -10.56
CA SER A 60 6.76 -2.80 -9.96
C SER A 60 7.74 -1.65 -10.19
N GLY A 61 8.73 -1.54 -9.31
CA GLY A 61 9.87 -0.62 -9.48
C GLY A 61 9.51 0.87 -9.36
N LEU A 62 8.42 1.19 -8.66
CA LEU A 62 7.99 2.57 -8.46
C LEU A 62 8.96 3.28 -7.51
N SER A 63 9.57 4.38 -7.95
CA SER A 63 10.17 5.33 -6.99
C SER A 63 9.07 6.05 -6.20
N GLU A 64 9.41 6.67 -5.09
CA GLU A 64 8.47 7.50 -4.32
C GLU A 64 7.80 8.57 -5.20
N LYS A 65 8.58 9.25 -6.04
CA LYS A 65 8.04 10.18 -7.05
C LYS A 65 7.02 9.52 -7.96
N GLN A 66 7.29 8.31 -8.45
CA GLN A 66 6.35 7.59 -9.31
C GLN A 66 5.10 7.14 -8.54
N LEU A 67 5.21 6.83 -7.25
CA LEU A 67 4.07 6.52 -6.39
C LEU A 67 3.06 7.69 -6.36
N HIS A 68 3.55 8.93 -6.28
CA HIS A 68 2.73 10.15 -6.32
C HIS A 68 1.96 10.38 -7.62
N PHE A 69 2.54 10.03 -8.77
CA PHE A 69 1.93 10.35 -10.07
C PHE A 69 1.28 9.16 -10.76
N LYS A 70 1.55 7.92 -10.32
CA LYS A 70 1.03 6.69 -10.95
C LYS A 70 0.05 5.92 -10.07
N THR A 71 -0.16 6.33 -8.82
CA THR A 71 -1.04 5.65 -7.88
C THR A 71 -1.88 6.67 -7.09
N LEU A 72 -2.95 6.20 -6.45
CA LEU A 72 -3.76 6.99 -5.53
C LEU A 72 -3.29 6.88 -4.06
N ILE A 73 -2.18 6.19 -3.80
CA ILE A 73 -1.71 5.90 -2.44
C ILE A 73 -1.40 7.19 -1.66
N PRO A 74 -0.63 8.17 -2.19
CA PRO A 74 -0.33 9.38 -1.42
C PRO A 74 -1.57 10.23 -1.15
N GLU A 75 -2.46 10.37 -2.14
CA GLU A 75 -3.73 11.06 -1.96
C GLU A 75 -4.61 10.37 -0.90
N ALA A 76 -4.63 9.04 -0.87
CA ALA A 76 -5.35 8.29 0.15
C ALA A 76 -4.78 8.50 1.56
N ILE A 77 -3.45 8.65 1.70
CA ILE A 77 -2.83 8.99 2.99
C ILE A 77 -3.22 10.40 3.41
N GLU A 78 -3.11 11.39 2.52
CA GLU A 78 -3.50 12.78 2.78
C GLU A 78 -4.97 12.90 3.22
N LYS A 79 -5.84 12.07 2.63
CA LYS A 79 -7.27 12.01 2.95
C LYS A 79 -7.62 11.08 4.12
N SER A 80 -6.63 10.52 4.82
CA SER A 80 -6.83 9.54 5.90
C SER A 80 -7.71 8.34 5.50
N ALA A 81 -7.51 7.85 4.27
CA ALA A 81 -8.31 6.80 3.64
C ALA A 81 -7.53 5.49 3.40
N LEU A 82 -6.23 5.44 3.67
CA LEU A 82 -5.40 4.23 3.53
C LEU A 82 -5.22 3.52 4.88
N PHE A 83 -5.52 2.23 4.92
CA PHE A 83 -5.45 1.42 6.13
C PHE A 83 -4.69 0.13 5.90
N PHE A 84 -3.84 -0.24 6.86
CA PHE A 84 -3.18 -1.55 6.94
C PHE A 84 -4.08 -2.55 7.67
N TYR A 85 -4.12 -3.80 7.20
CA TYR A 85 -4.98 -4.83 7.79
C TYR A 85 -4.39 -6.25 7.84
N GLY A 86 -3.21 -6.50 7.25
CA GLY A 86 -2.67 -7.85 7.18
C GLY A 86 -1.30 -7.95 6.51
N VAL A 87 -0.80 -9.18 6.44
CA VAL A 87 0.48 -9.50 5.79
C VAL A 87 0.37 -10.80 5.02
N GLN A 88 0.92 -10.82 3.80
CA GLN A 88 1.13 -12.04 3.02
C GLN A 88 2.63 -12.35 3.00
N LEU A 89 3.03 -13.42 3.68
CA LEU A 89 4.44 -13.81 3.81
C LEU A 89 4.93 -14.58 2.57
N TRP A 90 6.22 -14.42 2.26
CA TRP A 90 6.87 -15.27 1.27
C TRP A 90 7.16 -16.66 1.86
N GLY A 91 6.79 -17.72 1.15
CA GLY A 91 7.27 -19.09 1.42
C GLY A 91 6.64 -19.81 2.61
N ILE A 92 5.32 -19.70 2.79
CA ILE A 92 4.54 -20.69 3.55
C ILE A 92 4.02 -21.78 2.61
#